data_AF-A0A0X3TS11-F1
#
_entry.id   AF-A0A0X3TS11-F1
#
_cell.length_a   1.000
_cell.length_b   1.000
_cell.length_c   1.000
_cell.angle_alpha   90.00
_cell.angle_beta   90.00
_cell.angle_gamma   90.00
#
_symmetry.space_group_name_H-M   'P 1'
#
loop_
_entity.id
_entity.type
_entity.pdbx_description
1 polymer ?
#
loop_
_entity_poly.entity_id
_entity_poly.type
_entity_poly.pdbx_seq_one_letter_code
_entity_poly.pdbx_strand_id
1 'polypeptide(L)'
;MQTEWILGLGGGLLIGLGAAIYLLGNGRIMGASGILGGLIDGSDRSLERLGFLAGLIGMPLLLRPLISPATETHLTGNITIVIVAGLLVGLGTRIANGCTSGHGVCGISRLSFRGIAATLVYIAAGGVTVALLRHVWGLI
;
A
#
# COMPACT_ATOMS: atom_id res chain seq x y z
N MET A 1 22.23 -10.07 5.78
CA MET A 1 22.81 -8.71 5.69
C MET A 1 22.95 -8.24 4.25
N GLN A 2 23.96 -8.64 3.45
CA GLN A 2 24.21 -8.01 2.14
C GLN A 2 23.13 -8.30 1.07
N THR A 3 22.58 -9.51 1.05
CA THR A 3 21.49 -9.91 0.13
C THR A 3 20.17 -9.17 0.40
N GLU A 4 19.90 -8.80 1.65
CA GLU A 4 18.62 -8.16 2.05
C GLU A 4 18.52 -6.73 1.50
N TRP A 5 19.61 -5.97 1.53
CA TRP A 5 19.66 -4.63 0.92
C TRP A 5 19.48 -4.68 -0.59
N ILE A 6 20.07 -5.68 -1.25
CA ILE A 6 19.94 -5.89 -2.70
C ILE A 6 18.49 -6.23 -3.06
N LEU A 7 17.86 -7.14 -2.32
CA LEU A 7 16.45 -7.50 -2.52
C LEU A 7 15.52 -6.32 -2.23
N GLY A 8 15.81 -5.53 -1.19
CA GLY A 8 15.06 -4.31 -0.86
C GLY A 8 15.15 -3.25 -1.96
N LEU A 9 16.37 -3.02 -2.50
CA LEU A 9 16.58 -2.13 -3.64
C LEU A 9 15.85 -2.64 -4.88
N GLY A 10 15.94 -3.95 -5.17
CA GLY A 10 15.25 -4.59 -6.29
C GLY A 10 13.74 -4.45 -6.19
N GLY A 11 13.16 -4.70 -5.02
CA GLY A 11 11.73 -4.50 -4.77
C GLY A 11 11.31 -3.04 -4.93
N GLY A 12 12.09 -2.10 -4.40
CA GLY A 12 11.86 -0.66 -4.57
C GLY A 12 11.90 -0.23 -6.03
N LEU A 13 12.87 -0.74 -6.80
CA LEU A 13 12.99 -0.49 -8.24
C LEU A 13 11.76 -1.02 -9.00
N LEU A 14 11.30 -2.24 -8.69
CA LEU A 14 10.12 -2.84 -9.32
C LEU A 14 8.84 -2.03 -9.03
N ILE A 15 8.64 -1.60 -7.78
CA ILE A 15 7.49 -0.75 -7.40
C ILE A 15 7.56 0.61 -8.12
N GLY A 16 8.74 1.23 -8.15
CA GLY A 16 8.98 2.50 -8.83
C GLY A 16 8.76 2.42 -10.33
N LEU A 17 9.25 1.36 -10.98
CA LEU A 17 9.01 1.09 -12.40
C LEU A 17 7.53 0.87 -12.69
N GLY A 18 6.83 0.08 -11.86
CA GLY A 18 5.39 -0.10 -11.98
C GLY A 18 4.62 1.23 -11.88
N ALA A 19 5.00 2.09 -10.93
CA ALA A 19 4.44 3.42 -10.77
C ALA A 19 4.71 4.33 -11.98
N ALA A 20 5.94 4.28 -12.53
CA ALA A 20 6.34 5.05 -13.69
C ALA A 20 5.61 4.61 -14.96
N ILE A 21 5.49 3.30 -15.20
CA ILE A 21 4.74 2.74 -16.34
C ILE A 21 3.28 3.16 -16.25
N TYR A 22 2.66 3.07 -15.07
CA TYR A 22 1.27 3.48 -14.89
C TYR A 22 1.08 4.99 -15.14
N LEU A 23 2.00 5.82 -14.65
CA LEU A 23 1.97 7.26 -14.84
C LEU A 23 2.22 7.69 -16.29
N LEU A 24 3.21 7.09 -16.95
CA LEU A 24 3.59 7.43 -18.32
C LEU A 24 2.64 6.82 -19.36
N GLY A 25 2.12 5.62 -19.11
CA GLY A 25 1.16 4.95 -19.99
C GLY A 25 -0.22 5.60 -19.95
N ASN A 26 -0.73 5.90 -18.76
CA ASN A 26 -2.13 6.33 -18.59
C ASN A 26 -2.26 7.81 -18.21
N GLY A 27 -1.15 8.51 -17.97
CA GLY A 27 -1.14 9.90 -17.49
C GLY A 27 -1.65 10.09 -16.05
N ARG A 28 -1.85 8.99 -15.31
CA ARG A 28 -2.53 9.00 -13.99
C ARG A 28 -1.59 8.55 -12.88
N ILE A 29 -1.74 9.17 -11.72
CA ILE A 29 -0.96 8.81 -10.53
C ILE A 29 -1.42 7.45 -10.01
N MET A 30 -0.47 6.53 -9.78
CA MET A 30 -0.74 5.22 -9.19
C MET A 30 -1.22 5.38 -7.73
N GLY A 31 -2.44 4.94 -7.43
CA GLY A 31 -3.00 5.01 -6.08
C GLY A 31 -4.04 3.93 -5.81
N ALA A 32 -3.67 2.91 -5.03
CA ALA A 32 -4.51 1.73 -4.80
C ALA A 32 -5.90 2.07 -4.23
N SER A 33 -5.98 2.87 -3.17
CA SER A 33 -7.28 3.28 -2.57
C SER A 33 -8.15 4.09 -3.53
N GLY A 34 -7.56 4.92 -4.39
CA GLY A 34 -8.31 5.71 -5.37
C GLY A 34 -8.84 4.86 -6.52
N ILE A 35 -8.04 3.89 -6.97
CA ILE A 35 -8.43 2.91 -7.98
C ILE A 35 -9.58 2.03 -7.45
N LEU A 36 -9.41 1.46 -6.25
CA LEU A 36 -10.43 0.63 -5.61
C LEU A 36 -11.70 1.42 -5.30
N GLY A 37 -11.58 2.62 -4.72
CA GLY A 37 -12.71 3.49 -4.42
C GLY A 37 -13.49 3.90 -5.67
N GLY A 38 -12.79 4.23 -6.77
CA GLY A 38 -13.45 4.55 -8.03
C GLY A 38 -14.23 3.38 -8.64
N LEU A 39 -13.76 2.15 -8.41
CA LEU A 39 -14.43 0.92 -8.85
C LEU A 39 -15.68 0.62 -8.02
N ILE A 40 -15.59 0.82 -6.69
CA ILE A 40 -16.71 0.66 -5.74
C ILE A 40 -17.80 1.69 -6.02
N ASP A 41 -17.43 2.96 -6.21
CA ASP A 41 -18.38 4.03 -6.55
C ASP A 41 -18.96 3.88 -7.97
N GLY A 42 -18.42 2.97 -8.79
CA GLY A 42 -18.80 2.77 -10.19
C GLY A 42 -18.36 3.89 -11.15
N SER A 43 -17.66 4.90 -10.63
CA SER A 43 -17.22 6.10 -11.36
C SER A 43 -16.22 5.82 -12.49
N ASP A 44 -15.37 4.79 -12.37
CA ASP A 44 -14.37 4.46 -13.39
C ASP A 44 -14.03 2.97 -13.35
N ARG A 45 -14.46 2.24 -14.38
CA ARG A 45 -14.24 0.80 -14.60
C ARG A 45 -13.27 0.52 -15.75
N SER A 46 -12.31 1.41 -16.01
CA SER A 46 -11.27 1.15 -17.03
C SER A 46 -10.60 -0.21 -16.82
N LEU A 47 -10.37 -0.93 -17.93
CA LEU A 47 -9.66 -2.22 -17.97
C LEU A 47 -8.29 -2.14 -17.28
N GLU A 48 -7.64 -0.97 -17.35
CA GLU A 48 -6.32 -0.74 -16.74
C GLU A 48 -6.38 -0.75 -15.20
N ARG A 49 -7.44 -0.20 -14.61
CA ARG A 49 -7.67 -0.19 -13.17
C ARG A 49 -7.96 -1.59 -12.65
N LEU A 50 -8.78 -2.34 -13.40
CA LEU A 50 -9.06 -3.74 -13.13
C LEU A 50 -7.79 -4.60 -13.26
N GLY A 51 -7.01 -4.39 -14.33
CA GLY A 51 -5.73 -5.06 -14.54
C GLY A 51 -4.72 -4.75 -13.42
N PHE A 52 -4.65 -3.51 -12.97
CA PHE A 52 -3.81 -3.12 -11.83
C PHE A 52 -4.22 -3.84 -10.53
N LEU A 53 -5.52 -3.85 -10.19
CA LEU A 53 -6.02 -4.55 -9.01
C LEU A 53 -5.83 -6.07 -9.10
N ALA A 54 -6.10 -6.64 -10.28
CA ALA A 54 -5.90 -8.06 -10.56
C ALA A 54 -4.42 -8.44 -10.45
N GLY A 55 -3.49 -7.60 -10.94
CA GLY A 55 -2.06 -7.80 -10.77
C GLY A 55 -1.62 -7.68 -9.31
N LEU A 56 -2.11 -6.66 -8.59
CA LEU A 56 -1.79 -6.42 -7.18
C LEU A 56 -2.16 -7.59 -6.28
N ILE A 57 -3.31 -8.24 -6.52
CA ILE A 57 -3.80 -9.39 -5.74
C ILE A 57 -3.27 -10.71 -6.31
N GLY A 58 -3.29 -10.85 -7.64
CA GLY A 58 -2.99 -12.09 -8.34
C GLY A 58 -1.51 -12.45 -8.34
N MET A 59 -0.60 -11.48 -8.52
CA MET A 59 0.84 -11.75 -8.57
C MET A 59 1.38 -12.39 -7.28
N PRO A 60 1.10 -11.89 -6.06
CA PRO A 60 1.56 -12.56 -4.85
C PRO A 60 0.92 -13.95 -4.66
N LEU A 61 -0.32 -14.16 -5.11
CA LEU A 61 -0.97 -15.48 -5.09
C LEU A 61 -0.26 -16.49 -6.01
N LEU A 62 0.12 -16.05 -7.21
CA LEU A 62 0.82 -16.87 -8.21
C LEU A 62 2.25 -17.19 -7.78
N LEU A 63 2.93 -16.27 -7.09
CA LEU A 63 4.29 -16.47 -6.61
C LEU A 63 4.36 -17.31 -5.33
N ARG A 64 3.28 -17.36 -4.53
CA ARG A 64 3.23 -18.13 -3.28
C ARG A 64 3.78 -19.56 -3.37
N PRO A 65 3.43 -20.41 -4.36
CA PRO A 65 3.99 -21.76 -4.47
C PRO A 65 5.46 -21.81 -4.91
N LEU A 66 5.99 -20.74 -5.53
CA LEU A 66 7.37 -20.65 -6.01
C LEU A 66 8.34 -20.16 -4.93
N ILE A 67 7.86 -19.45 -3.90
CA ILE A 67 8.68 -18.88 -2.84
C ILE A 67 8.67 -19.82 -1.63
N SER A 68 9.83 -20.39 -1.30
CA SER A 68 10.02 -21.27 -0.15
C SER A 68 11.22 -20.81 0.69
N PRO A 69 11.08 -20.59 2.02
CA PRO A 69 9.86 -20.72 2.83
C PRO A 69 8.83 -19.62 2.53
N ALA A 70 7.55 -19.92 2.80
CA ALA A 70 6.47 -18.95 2.63
C ALA A 70 6.71 -17.72 3.54
N THR A 71 6.55 -16.52 2.99
CA THR A 71 6.69 -15.28 3.75
C THR A 71 5.63 -15.20 4.85
N GLU A 72 6.06 -15.17 6.12
CA GLU A 72 5.16 -14.96 7.24
C GLU A 72 4.77 -13.48 7.34
N THR A 73 3.47 -13.20 7.32
CA THR A 73 2.94 -11.83 7.43
C THR A 73 2.81 -11.36 8.88
N HIS A 74 3.11 -12.22 9.87
CA HIS A 74 2.98 -11.94 11.30
C HIS A 74 1.66 -11.23 11.66
N LEU A 75 0.55 -11.67 11.06
CA LEU A 75 -0.75 -11.07 11.30
C LEU A 75 -1.27 -11.51 12.68
N THR A 76 -1.87 -10.57 13.43
CA THR A 76 -2.53 -10.91 14.70
C THR A 76 -3.64 -11.94 14.48
N GLY A 77 -3.77 -12.90 15.40
CA GLY A 77 -4.87 -13.88 15.39
C GLY A 77 -6.24 -13.28 15.72
N ASN A 78 -6.28 -12.03 16.21
CA ASN A 78 -7.51 -11.34 16.54
C ASN A 78 -8.15 -10.71 15.30
N ILE A 79 -9.09 -11.42 14.69
CA ILE A 79 -9.77 -10.98 13.47
C ILE A 79 -10.55 -9.67 13.64
N THR A 80 -11.05 -9.40 14.85
CA THR A 80 -11.77 -8.15 15.16
C THR A 80 -10.85 -6.94 14.99
N ILE A 81 -9.61 -7.04 15.47
CA ILE A 81 -8.60 -5.98 15.30
C ILE A 81 -8.30 -5.78 13.81
N VAL A 82 -8.16 -6.86 13.03
CA VAL A 82 -7.89 -6.79 11.59
C VAL A 82 -9.03 -6.08 10.84
N ILE A 83 -10.29 -6.43 11.14
CA ILE A 83 -11.47 -5.81 10.52
C ILE A 83 -11.54 -4.33 10.87
N VAL A 84 -11.41 -3.98 12.16
CA VAL A 84 -11.46 -2.57 12.61
C VAL A 84 -10.32 -1.77 11.99
N ALA A 85 -9.09 -2.31 11.97
CA ALA A 85 -7.95 -1.66 11.34
C ALA A 85 -8.18 -1.43 9.83
N GLY A 86 -8.71 -2.42 9.11
CA GLY A 86 -9.04 -2.30 7.69
C GLY A 86 -10.07 -1.20 7.42
N LEU A 87 -11.12 -1.11 8.23
CA LEU A 87 -12.14 -0.06 8.12
C LEU A 87 -11.57 1.34 8.40
N LEU A 88 -10.75 1.48 9.46
CA LEU A 88 -10.10 2.74 9.80
C LEU A 88 -9.13 3.20 8.71
N VAL A 89 -8.33 2.29 8.16
CA VAL A 89 -7.43 2.58 7.03
C VAL A 89 -8.22 2.96 5.77
N GLY A 90 -9.30 2.23 5.47
CA GLY A 90 -10.19 2.53 4.35
C GLY A 90 -10.77 3.94 4.45
N LEU A 91 -11.37 4.27 5.60
CA LEU A 91 -11.93 5.59 5.87
C LEU A 91 -10.84 6.69 5.83
N GLY A 92 -9.70 6.45 6.47
CA GLY A 92 -8.60 7.39 6.51
C GLY A 92 -8.04 7.72 5.12
N THR A 93 -7.84 6.70 4.27
CA THR A 93 -7.37 6.92 2.90
C THR A 93 -8.40 7.64 2.02
N ARG A 94 -9.69 7.49 2.30
CA ARG A 94 -10.75 8.27 1.65
C ARG A 94 -10.73 9.73 2.07
N ILE A 95 -10.66 10.01 3.37
CA ILE A 95 -10.60 11.39 3.89
C ILE A 95 -9.35 12.10 3.38
N ALA A 96 -8.21 11.40 3.35
CA ALA A 96 -6.95 11.94 2.84
C ALA A 96 -6.92 12.10 1.31
N ASN A 97 -7.96 11.67 0.58
CA ASN A 97 -7.98 11.62 -0.89
C ASN A 97 -6.76 10.91 -1.50
N GLY A 98 -6.31 9.84 -0.86
CA GLY A 98 -5.16 9.05 -1.32
C GLY A 98 -4.60 8.13 -0.24
N CYS A 99 -3.67 7.28 -0.66
CA CYS A 99 -2.97 6.31 0.20
C CYS A 99 -1.46 6.47 0.06
N THR A 100 -0.69 5.63 0.76
CA THR A 100 0.78 5.67 0.75
C THR A 100 1.39 5.38 -0.63
N SER A 101 0.74 4.59 -1.49
CA SER A 101 1.21 4.40 -2.87
C SER A 101 1.11 5.71 -3.69
N GLY A 102 0.02 6.46 -3.53
CA GLY A 102 -0.17 7.74 -4.22
C GLY A 102 0.64 8.89 -3.63
N HIS A 103 0.57 9.08 -2.31
CA HIS A 103 1.25 10.18 -1.61
C HIS A 103 2.73 9.92 -1.37
N GLY A 104 3.09 8.69 -1.01
CA GLY A 104 4.47 8.28 -0.74
C GLY A 104 5.23 8.02 -2.02
N VAL A 105 4.89 6.93 -2.74
CA VAL A 105 5.68 6.52 -3.92
C VAL A 105 5.63 7.58 -5.02
N CYS A 106 4.44 7.91 -5.54
CA CYS A 106 4.33 8.90 -6.61
C CYS A 106 4.47 10.35 -6.13
N GLY A 107 3.88 10.68 -4.96
CA GLY A 107 3.82 12.05 -4.46
C GLY A 107 5.17 12.61 -4.00
N ILE A 108 5.99 11.81 -3.32
CA ILE A 108 7.36 12.23 -2.92
C ILE A 108 8.26 12.31 -4.15
N SER A 109 8.14 11.35 -5.08
CA SER A 109 8.92 11.36 -6.35
C SER A 109 8.66 12.60 -7.20
N ARG A 110 7.46 13.20 -7.11
CA ARG A 110 7.09 14.46 -7.78
C ARG A 110 7.32 15.71 -6.92
N LEU A 111 8.00 15.58 -5.77
CA LEU A 111 8.27 16.67 -4.82
C LEU A 111 6.99 17.40 -4.35
N SER A 112 5.88 16.67 -4.22
CA SER A 112 4.63 17.28 -3.76
C SER A 112 4.62 17.45 -2.24
N PHE A 113 4.49 18.70 -1.77
CA PHE A 113 4.45 19.00 -0.35
C PHE A 113 3.30 18.26 0.36
N ARG A 114 2.13 18.20 -0.29
CA ARG A 114 0.97 17.44 0.19
C ARG A 114 1.27 15.95 0.37
N GLY A 115 1.97 15.34 -0.59
CA GLY A 115 2.34 13.93 -0.52
C GLY A 115 3.31 13.65 0.63
N ILE A 116 4.36 14.48 0.75
CA ILE A 116 5.35 14.37 1.83
C ILE A 116 4.68 14.50 3.20
N ALA A 117 3.86 15.54 3.41
CA ALA A 117 3.17 15.75 4.68
C ALA A 117 2.23 14.58 5.02
N ALA A 118 1.44 14.10 4.05
CA ALA A 118 0.55 12.96 4.25
C ALA A 118 1.32 11.69 4.62
N THR A 119 2.44 11.42 3.96
CA THR A 119 3.27 10.25 4.27
C THR A 119 3.90 10.32 5.65
N LEU A 120 4.42 11.49 6.06
CA LEU A 120 4.97 11.68 7.41
C LEU A 120 3.92 11.42 8.49
N VAL A 121 2.71 11.97 8.32
CA VAL A 121 1.60 11.74 9.25
C VAL A 121 1.21 10.26 9.29
N TYR A 122 1.14 9.59 8.14
CA TYR A 122 0.80 8.17 8.06
C TYR A 122 1.82 7.29 8.79
N ILE A 123 3.10 7.53 8.58
CA ILE A 123 4.19 6.80 9.23
C ILE A 123 4.19 7.07 10.74
N ALA A 124 4.04 8.34 11.15
CA ALA A 124 3.99 8.71 12.56
C ALA A 124 2.79 8.06 13.28
N ALA A 125 1.60 8.14 12.69
CA ALA A 125 0.39 7.51 13.23
C ALA A 125 0.56 5.98 13.35
N GLY A 126 1.14 5.33 12.33
CA GLY A 126 1.45 3.90 12.37
C GLY A 126 2.42 3.53 13.49
N GLY A 127 3.50 4.30 13.65
CA GLY A 127 4.47 4.11 14.74
C GLY A 127 3.84 4.26 16.13
N VAL A 128 3.04 5.30 16.33
CA VAL A 128 2.28 5.52 17.58
C VAL A 128 1.31 4.38 17.84
N THR A 129 0.59 3.93 16.81
CA THR A 129 -0.39 2.83 16.91
C THR A 129 0.28 1.54 17.35
N VAL A 130 1.44 1.19 16.76
CA VAL A 130 2.23 0.03 17.18
C VAL A 130 2.73 0.19 18.61
N ALA A 131 3.25 1.37 18.98
CA ALA A 131 3.75 1.60 20.33
C ALA A 131 2.66 1.42 21.39
N LEU A 132 1.45 1.94 21.14
CA LEU A 132 0.32 1.80 22.05
C LEU A 132 -0.20 0.37 22.11
N LEU A 133 -0.51 -0.23 20.95
CA LEU A 133 -1.15 -1.56 20.90
C LEU A 133 -0.21 -2.66 21.40
N ARG A 134 1.09 -2.57 21.09
CA ARG A 134 2.08 -3.58 21.46
C ARG A 134 2.60 -3.40 22.89
N HIS A 135 3.02 -2.18 23.27
CA HIS A 135 3.70 -1.96 24.55
C HIS A 135 2.77 -1.56 25.69
N VAL A 136 1.68 -0.84 25.40
CA VAL A 136 0.77 -0.34 26.45
C VAL A 136 -0.38 -1.32 26.68
N TRP A 137 -1.01 -1.80 25.61
CA TRP A 137 -2.20 -2.63 25.71
C TRP A 137 -1.98 -4.14 25.47
N GLY A 138 -0.83 -4.55 24.94
CA GLY A 138 -0.50 -5.97 24.71
C GLY A 138 -1.51 -6.70 23.81
N LEU A 139 -2.17 -5.97 22.90
CA LEU A 139 -3.24 -6.47 22.03
C LEU A 139 -2.70 -7.21 20.79
N ILE A 140 -1.44 -6.96 20.44
CA ILE A 140 -0.71 -7.52 19.29
C ILE A 140 0.76 -7.77 19.63
#